data_AF-A0A7Y9K3E6-F1
#
_entry.id   AF-A0A7Y9K3E6-F1
#
_cell.length_a   1.000
_cell.length_b   1.000
_cell.length_c   1.000
_cell.angle_alpha   90.00
_cell.angle_beta   90.00
_cell.angle_gamma   90.00
#
_symmetry.space_group_name_H-M   'P 1'
#
loop_
_entity.id
_entity.type
_entity.pdbx_description
1 polymer ?
#
loop_
_entity_poly.entity_id
_entity_poly.type
_entity_poly.pdbx_seq_one_letter_code
_entity_poly.pdbx_strand_id
1 'polypeptide(L)' 'MPLWVHAVVAFAIAPVAFGVAHIMPGAGMMAVVLGTTLWTVWSVGRARRRAGGASARPD' A
#
# COMPACT_ATOMS: atom_id res chain seq x y z
N MET A 1 -5.17 -6.99 -11.35
CA MET A 1 -5.04 -5.72 -10.60
C MET A 1 -4.56 -4.66 -11.60
N PRO A 2 -5.17 -3.47 -11.71
CA PRO A 2 -4.78 -2.49 -12.73
C PRO A 2 -3.38 -1.94 -12.47
N LEU A 3 -2.56 -1.82 -13.52
CA LEU A 3 -1.19 -1.28 -13.46
C LEU A 3 -1.14 0.11 -12.82
N TRP A 4 -2.16 0.92 -13.08
CA TRP A 4 -2.33 2.27 -12.51
C TRP A 4 -2.37 2.30 -10.98
N VAL A 5 -2.91 1.26 -10.33
CA VAL A 5 -2.92 1.19 -8.86
C VAL A 5 -1.50 1.07 -8.33
N HIS A 6 -0.62 0.34 -9.01
CA HIS A 6 0.78 0.20 -8.58
C HIS A 6 1.54 1.52 -8.75
N ALA A 7 1.24 2.28 -9.81
CA ALA A 7 1.83 3.59 -10.03
C ALA A 7 1.46 4.60 -8.93
N VAL A 8 0.18 4.66 -8.54
CA VAL A 8 -0.30 5.55 -7.45
C VAL A 8 0.38 5.20 -6.11
N VAL A 9 0.57 3.91 -5.87
CA VAL A 9 1.20 3.40 -4.64
C VAL A 9 2.68 3.73 -4.60
N ALA A 10 3.38 3.45 -5.70
CA ALA A 10 4.79 3.81 -5.82
C ALA A 10 4.98 5.32 -5.64
N PHE A 11 4.09 6.13 -6.22
CA PHE A 11 4.12 7.58 -6.10
C PHE A 11 3.84 8.08 -4.68
N ALA A 12 3.01 7.38 -3.90
CA ALA A 12 2.76 7.72 -2.50
C ALA A 12 3.91 7.29 -1.57
N ILE A 13 4.53 6.14 -1.83
CA ILE A 13 5.60 5.57 -0.98
C ILE A 13 6.94 6.28 -1.23
N ALA A 14 7.24 6.67 -2.47
CA ALA A 14 8.52 7.31 -2.83
C ALA A 14 8.86 8.58 -2.03
N PRO A 15 7.99 9.61 -1.93
CA PRO A 15 8.30 10.83 -1.19
C PRO A 15 8.35 10.61 0.33
N VAL A 16 7.59 9.65 0.85
CA VAL A 16 7.63 9.27 2.28
C VAL A 16 8.96 8.60 2.61
N ALA A 17 9.42 7.66 1.79
CA ALA A 17 10.72 7.02 1.94
C ALA A 17 11.87 8.04 1.84
N PHE A 18 11.78 8.96 0.88
CA PHE A 18 12.77 10.00 0.66
C PHE A 18 12.83 11.01 1.81
N GLY A 19 11.66 11.45 2.31
CA GLY A 19 11.55 12.36 3.46
C GLY A 19 12.11 11.75 4.73
N VAL A 20 11.85 10.46 4.99
CA VAL A 20 12.39 9.79 6.18
C VAL A 20 13.90 9.54 6.05
N ALA A 21 14.40 9.24 4.85
CA ALA A 21 15.83 9.10 4.60
C ALA A 21 16.61 10.41 4.86
N HIS A 22 15.97 11.57 4.70
CA HIS A 22 16.58 12.87 4.98
C HIS A 22 16.55 13.28 6.46
N ILE A 23 15.57 12.83 7.24
CA ILE A 23 15.39 13.28 8.62
C ILE A 23 16.31 12.53 9.60
N MET A 24 16.59 11.24 9.37
CA MET A 24 17.46 10.44 10.25
C MET A 24 18.25 9.40 9.45
N PRO A 25 19.59 9.49 9.39
CA PRO A 25 20.43 8.44 8.82
C PRO A 25 20.15 7.12 9.56
N GLY A 26 19.63 6.10 8.85
CA GLY A 26 19.29 4.79 9.42
C GLY A 26 17.81 4.54 9.73
N ALA A 27 16.96 5.57 9.82
CA ALA A 27 15.52 5.40 10.11
C ALA A 27 14.67 5.16 8.84
N GLY A 28 15.21 5.44 7.65
CA GLY A 28 14.52 5.27 6.36
C GLY A 28 13.97 3.86 6.14
N MET A 29 14.71 2.84 6.60
CA MET A 29 14.29 1.44 6.43
C MET A 29 13.02 1.13 7.24
N MET A 30 12.88 1.67 8.44
CA MET A 30 11.69 1.44 9.29
C MET A 30 10.44 2.10 8.71
N ALA A 31 10.55 3.29 8.12
CA ALA A 31 9.41 3.92 7.46
C ALA A 31 8.99 3.20 6.18
N VAL A 32 9.94 2.68 5.40
CA VAL A 32 9.61 1.85 4.21
C VAL A 32 8.92 0.56 4.64
N VAL A 33 9.43 -0.10 5.68
CA VAL A 33 8.81 -1.32 6.23
C VAL A 33 7.40 -1.04 6.75
N LEU A 34 7.21 0.03 7.54
CA LEU A 34 5.89 0.42 8.05
C LEU A 34 4.93 0.82 6.93
N GLY A 35 5.39 1.61 5.96
CA GLY A 35 4.59 2.01 4.80
C GLY A 35 4.15 0.82 3.95
N THR A 36 5.06 -0.13 3.69
CA THR A 36 4.77 -1.34 2.91
C THR A 36 3.85 -2.29 3.67
N THR A 37 4.04 -2.41 5.00
CA THR A 37 3.18 -3.22 5.87
C THR A 37 1.76 -2.65 5.89
N LEU A 38 1.62 -1.35 6.10
CA LEU A 38 0.32 -0.67 6.09
C LEU A 38 -0.37 -0.80 4.73
N TRP A 39 0.40 -0.63 3.64
CA TRP A 39 -0.09 -0.82 2.28
C TRP A 39 -0.59 -2.25 2.03
N THR A 40 0.16 -3.25 2.52
CA THR A 40 -0.17 -4.67 2.38
C THR A 40 -1.43 -5.02 3.17
N VAL A 41 -1.53 -4.59 4.43
CA VAL A 41 -2.73 -4.76 5.27
C VAL A 41 -3.94 -4.14 4.59
N TRP A 42 -3.80 -2.92 4.07
CA TRP A 42 -4.88 -2.24 3.36
C TRP A 42 -5.27 -2.97 2.06
N SER A 43 -4.31 -3.41 1.27
CA SER A 43 -4.55 -4.18 0.03
C SER A 43 -5.26 -5.50 0.30
N VAL A 44 -4.84 -6.24 1.33
CA VAL A 44 -5.48 -7.51 1.73
C VAL A 44 -6.91 -7.25 2.22
N GLY A 45 -7.11 -6.22 3.06
CA GLY A 45 -8.44 -5.82 3.51
C GLY A 45 -9.37 -5.43 2.36
N ARG A 46 -8.85 -4.71 1.36
CA ARG A 46 -9.61 -4.32 0.15
C ARG A 46 -9.90 -5.51 -0.75
N ALA A 47 -8.96 -6.43 -0.92
CA ALA A 47 -9.15 -7.66 -1.69
C ALA A 47 -10.26 -8.53 -1.07
N ARG A 48 -10.28 -8.67 0.26
CA ARG A 48 -11.34 -9.39 0.97
C ARG A 48 -12.71 -8.75 0.82
N ARG A 49 -12.81 -7.41 0.87
CA ARG A 49 -14.07 -6.70 0.64
C ARG A 49 -14.59 -6.85 -0.79
N ARG A 50 -13.71 -6.96 -1.79
CA ARG A 50 -14.11 -7.24 -3.18
C ARG A 50 -14.48 -8.70 -3.40
N ALA A 51 -13.82 -9.63 -2.74
CA ALA A 51 -14.15 -11.06 -2.80
C ALA A 51 -15.49 -11.38 -2.12
N GLY A 52 -15.82 -10.71 -1.01
CA GLY A 52 -17.11 -10.86 -0.32
C GLY A 52 -18.30 -10.16 -1.01
N GLY A 53 -18.05 -9.31 -2.01
CA GLY A 53 -19.11 -8.65 -2.80
C GLY A 53 -19.50 -9.39 -4.08
N ALA A 54 -18.73 -10.41 -4.49
CA ALA A 54 -18.94 -11.15 -5.73
C ALA A 54 -19.89 -12.36 -5.57
N SER A 55 -20.30 -12.71 -4.35
CA SER A 55 -21.21 -13.83 -4.05
C SER A 55 -22.67 -13.42 -3.82
N ALA A 56 -23.03 -12.15 -4.03
CA ALA A 56 -24.37 -11.62 -3.73
C ALA A 56 -25.18 -11.20 -4.98
N ARG A 57 -24.90 -11.78 -6.14
CA ARG A 57 -25.78 -11.75 -7.33
C ARG A 57 -25.47 -12.98 -8.18
N PRO A 58 -26.41 -13.93 -8.38
CA PRO A 58 -27.50 -13.74 -9.35
C PRO A 58 -28.89 -14.33 -8.95
N ASP A 59 -29.89 -13.70 -9.57
CA ASP A 59 -31.21 -14.15 -10.10
C ASP A 59 -32.25 -14.84 -9.20
#